data_AF-A0A6G1GNP3-F1
#
_entry.id   AF-A0A6G1GNP3-F1
#
_cell.length_a   1.000
_cell.length_b   1.000
_cell.length_c   1.000
_cell.angle_alpha   90.00
_cell.angle_beta   90.00
_cell.angle_gamma   90.00
#
_symmetry.space_group_name_H-M   'P 1'
#
loop_
_entity.id
_entity.type
_entity.pdbx_description
1 polymer ?
#
loop_
_entity_poly.entity_id
_entity_poly.type
_entity_poly.pdbx_seq_one_letter_code
_entity_poly.pdbx_strand_id
1 'polypeptide(L)' 'MSSQPNITCPDGGSFYACTTGAQFVGCCASNPCTSATNGCSAGLLRKMSFNPEQYGRIPDQQCSAGLWYMCSTIDPPF' A
#
# COMPACT_ATOMS: atom_id res chain seq x y z
N MET A 1 -18.32 -10.52 -3.99
CA MET A 1 -17.90 -9.27 -4.65
C MET A 1 -16.73 -8.73 -3.86
N SER A 2 -15.50 -8.85 -4.38
CA SER A 2 -14.30 -8.37 -3.67
C SER A 2 -14.38 -6.85 -3.60
N SER A 3 -14.62 -6.29 -2.41
CA SER A 3 -14.64 -4.85 -2.18
C SER A 3 -13.21 -4.34 -2.32
N GLN A 4 -12.83 -3.98 -3.54
CA GLN A 4 -11.53 -3.40 -3.80
C GLN A 4 -11.39 -2.13 -2.95
N PRO A 5 -10.36 -2.01 -2.11
CA PRO A 5 -10.17 -0.81 -1.31
C PRO A 5 -9.97 0.37 -2.27
N ASN A 6 -10.70 1.47 -2.04
CA ASN A 6 -10.48 2.71 -2.79
C ASN A 6 -9.22 3.36 -2.23
N ILE A 7 -8.08 2.85 -2.67
CA ILE A 7 -6.77 3.32 -2.25
C ILE A 7 -6.43 4.58 -3.06
N THR A 8 -5.98 5.62 -2.36
CA THR A 8 -5.53 6.87 -2.95
C THR A 8 -4.13 7.23 -2.46
N CYS A 9 -3.37 7.90 -3.33
CA CYS A 9 -2.02 8.39 -3.04
C CYS A 9 -2.05 9.93 -2.98
N PRO A 10 -2.36 10.54 -1.82
CA PRO A 10 -2.55 12.00 -1.71
C PRO A 10 -1.29 12.80 -2.03
N ASP A 11 -0.10 12.27 -1.72
CA ASP A 11 1.19 12.92 -2.00
C ASP A 11 1.70 12.65 -3.43
N GLY A 12 0.83 12.15 -4.31
CA GLY A 12 1.15 11.71 -5.67
C GLY A 12 1.72 10.30 -5.74
N GLY A 13 1.98 9.84 -6.97
CA GLY A 13 2.37 8.47 -7.27
C GLY A 13 1.18 7.54 -7.51
N SER A 14 1.47 6.27 -7.70
CA SER A 14 0.47 5.23 -8.00
C SER A 14 0.49 4.16 -6.92
N PHE A 15 -0.68 3.58 -6.66
CA PHE A 15 -0.78 2.40 -5.81
C PHE A 15 -0.24 1.19 -6.58
N TYR A 16 0.67 0.46 -5.94
CA TYR A 16 1.22 -0.79 -6.45
C TYR A 16 1.02 -1.89 -5.42
N ALA A 17 0.51 -3.04 -5.87
CA ALA A 17 0.45 -4.28 -5.12
C ALA A 17 1.16 -5.34 -5.95
N CYS A 18 2.44 -5.54 -5.69
CA CYS A 18 3.29 -6.42 -6.47
C CYS A 18 3.08 -7.88 -6.05
N THR A 19 2.66 -8.72 -6.98
CA THR A 19 2.51 -10.17 -6.78
C THR A 19 3.78 -10.96 -7.11
N THR A 20 4.70 -10.33 -7.84
CA THR A 20 5.99 -10.88 -8.26
C THR A 20 7.07 -9.79 -8.16
N GLY A 21 8.34 -10.19 -7.95
CA GLY A 21 9.43 -9.25 -7.73
C GLY A 21 9.52 -8.77 -6.28
N ALA A 22 9.70 -7.47 -6.06
CA ALA A 22 9.70 -6.91 -4.72
C ALA A 22 8.33 -7.05 -4.04
N GLN A 23 8.31 -7.57 -2.81
CA GLN A 23 7.11 -7.69 -1.98
C GLN A 23 6.68 -6.32 -1.47
N PHE A 24 5.99 -5.56 -2.32
CA PHE A 24 5.57 -4.19 -2.03
C PHE A 24 4.06 -4.02 -2.21
N VAL A 25 3.42 -3.44 -1.19
CA VAL A 25 2.04 -2.95 -1.24
C VAL A 25 2.05 -1.54 -0.69
N GLY A 26 1.83 -0.54 -1.53
CA GLY A 26 2.16 0.83 -1.18
C GLY A 26 1.85 1.85 -2.27
N CYS A 27 1.88 3.13 -1.92
CA CYS A 27 1.95 4.22 -2.89
C CYS A 27 3.42 4.50 -3.22
N CYS A 28 3.77 4.50 -4.50
CA CYS A 28 5.12 4.78 -4.96
C CYS A 28 5.12 5.71 -6.17
N ALA A 29 6.13 6.58 -6.27
CA ALA A 29 6.32 7.45 -7.43
C ALA A 29 6.89 6.71 -8.66
N SER A 30 7.45 5.51 -8.49
CA SER A 30 7.95 4.63 -9.56
C SER A 30 7.36 3.24 -9.44
N ASN A 31 7.29 2.46 -10.52
CA ASN A 31 6.83 1.08 -10.44
C ASN A 31 7.82 0.22 -9.63
N PRO A 32 7.46 -0.25 -8.43
CA PRO A 32 8.34 -1.07 -7.60
C PRO A 32 8.28 -2.55 -8.00
N CYS A 33 7.30 -2.98 -8.80
CA CYS A 33 7.12 -4.37 -9.20
C CYS A 33 8.10 -4.79 -10.29
N THR A 34 8.75 -3.84 -10.97
CA THR A 34 9.78 -4.12 -11.99
C THR A 34 11.17 -4.32 -11.38
N SER A 35 11.41 -3.86 -10.15
CA SER A 35 12.63 -4.17 -9.42
C SER A 35 12.43 -5.45 -8.61
N ALA A 36 13.27 -6.45 -8.87
CA ALA A 36 13.19 -7.74 -8.19
C ALA A 36 13.70 -7.70 -6.74
N THR A 37 14.55 -6.72 -6.38
CA THR A 37 15.35 -6.76 -5.15
C THR A 37 15.00 -5.68 -4.14
N ASN A 38 14.74 -4.47 -4.63
CA ASN A 38 14.38 -3.34 -3.78
C ASN A 38 13.00 -2.87 -4.25
N GLY A 39 12.02 -2.83 -3.35
CA GLY A 39 10.68 -2.32 -3.65
C GLY A 39 10.70 -0.82 -3.97
N CYS A 40 9.74 -0.08 -3.42
CA CYS A 40 9.75 1.36 -3.60
C CYS A 40 10.92 1.97 -2.81
N SER A 41 11.85 2.64 -3.49
CA SER A 41 12.96 3.36 -2.84
C SER A 41 12.43 4.39 -1.85
N ALA A 42 13.13 4.58 -0.71
CA ALA A 42 12.64 5.42 0.39
C ALA A 42 12.24 6.85 -0.04
N GLY A 43 13.00 7.47 -0.97
CA GLY A 43 12.67 8.81 -1.50
C GLY A 43 11.47 8.86 -2.47
N LEU A 44 10.95 7.70 -2.86
CA LEU A 44 9.80 7.56 -3.77
C LEU A 44 8.56 7.00 -3.07
N LEU A 45 8.68 6.61 -1.80
CA LEU A 45 7.57 6.19 -0.95
C LEU A 45 6.63 7.37 -0.72
N ARG A 46 5.34 7.12 -0.87
CA ARG A 46 4.29 8.12 -0.67
C ARG A 46 3.28 7.59 0.33
N LYS A 47 2.64 8.51 1.05
CA LYS A 47 1.55 8.15 1.95
C LYS A 47 0.42 7.55 1.13
N MET A 48 -0.20 6.54 1.71
CA MET A 48 -1.40 5.91 1.20
C MET A 48 -2.57 6.30 2.10
N SER A 49 -3.71 6.56 1.49
CA SER A 49 -4.98 6.74 2.17
C SER A 49 -6.03 5.83 1.55
N PHE A 50 -7.12 5.59 2.28
CA PHE A 50 -8.29 4.89 1.77
C PHE A 50 -9.54 5.56 2.31
N ASN A 51 -10.70 5.30 1.70
CA ASN A 51 -11.96 5.81 2.22
C ASN A 51 -12.19 5.26 3.66
N PRO A 52 -12.30 6.11 4.69
CA PRO A 52 -12.55 5.67 6.07
C PRO A 52 -13.79 4.78 6.21
N GLU A 53 -14.80 4.94 5.34
CA GLU A 53 -16.01 4.09 5.32
C GLU A 53 -15.72 2.62 5.00
N GLN A 54 -14.56 2.32 4.43
CA GLN A 54 -14.12 0.95 4.15
C GLN A 54 -13.31 0.34 5.30
N TYR A 55 -13.08 1.10 6.38
CA TYR A 55 -12.40 0.58 7.57
C TYR A 55 -13.19 -0.59 8.18
N GLY A 56 -12.50 -1.70 8.45
CA GLY A 56 -13.12 -2.94 8.92
C GLY A 56 -13.90 -3.74 7.84
N ARG A 57 -13.98 -3.23 6.60
CA ARG A 57 -14.61 -3.92 5.46
C ARG A 57 -13.59 -4.51 4.49
N ILE A 58 -12.35 -4.03 4.55
CA ILE A 58 -11.21 -4.57 3.80
C ILE A 58 -10.65 -5.74 4.62
N PRO A 59 -10.57 -6.96 4.06
CA PRO A 59 -9.97 -8.08 4.78
C PRO A 59 -8.49 -7.77 5.07
N ASP A 60 -7.99 -8.28 6.19
CA ASP A 60 -6.58 -8.13 6.56
C ASP A 60 -5.69 -8.60 5.41
N GLN A 61 -4.81 -7.70 4.97
CA GLN A 61 -3.83 -8.06 3.95
C GLN A 61 -2.79 -8.96 4.61
N GLN A 62 -2.41 -10.02 3.91
CA GLN A 62 -1.50 -11.03 4.43
C GLN A 62 -0.40 -11.24 3.39
N CYS A 63 0.85 -11.05 3.82
CA CYS A 63 2.01 -11.44 3.06
C CYS A 63 2.33 -12.92 3.35
N SER A 64 3.12 -13.57 2.48
CA SER A 64 3.55 -14.96 2.71
C SER A 64 4.32 -15.15 4.02
N ALA A 65 4.88 -14.06 4.56
CA ALA A 65 5.31 -13.95 5.95
C ALA A 65 5.01 -12.51 6.43
N GLY A 66 4.34 -12.37 7.58
CA GLY A 66 4.06 -11.08 8.23
C GLY A 66 2.57 -10.67 8.21
N LEU A 67 2.15 -10.02 9.28
CA LEU A 67 0.84 -9.37 9.40
C LEU A 67 0.96 -7.95 8.86
N TRP A 68 0.05 -7.56 7.96
CA TRP A 68 -0.02 -6.19 7.46
C TRP A 68 -1.13 -5.44 8.17
N TYR A 69 -0.81 -4.26 8.71
CA TYR A 69 -1.75 -3.42 9.43
C TYR A 69 -1.95 -2.11 8.69
N MET A 70 -3.21 -1.74 8.43
CA MET A 70 -3.57 -0.41 7.95
C MET A 70 -4.17 0.41 9.09
N CYS A 71 -3.66 1.61 9.30
CA CYS A 71 -4.27 2.55 10.23
C CYS A 71 -5.42 3.28 9.54
N SER A 72 -6.53 3.50 10.25
CA SER A 72 -7.68 4.27 9.76
C SER A 72 -7.39 5.76 9.58
N THR A 73 -6.33 6.25 10.21
CA THR A 73 -5.91 7.64 10.21
C THR A 73 -4.39 7.72 10.12
N ILE A 74 -3.89 8.82 9.56
CA ILE A 74 -2.46 9.15 9.48
C ILE A 74 -1.98 9.96 10.68
N ASP A 75 -2.81 10.04 11.73
CA ASP A 75 -2.57 10.82 12.94
C ASP A 75 -2.81 9.92 14.17
N PRO A 76 -1.79 9.60 14.98
CA PRO A 76 -0.41 10.10 14.88
C PRO A 76 0.34 9.50 13.68
N PRO A 77 1.27 10.26 13.08
CA PRO A 77 2.13 9.76 12.01
C PRO A 77 3.16 8.79 12.60
N PHE A 78 3.32 7.62 11.99
CA PHE A 78 4.44 6.72 12.24
C PHE A 78 5.63 7.11 11.36
#